data_AF-A0A9N9E8B0-F1
#
_entry.id   AF-A0A9N9E8B0-F1
#
_cell.length_a   1.000
_cell.length_b   1.000
_cell.length_c   1.000
_cell.angle_alpha   90.00
_cell.angle_beta   90.00
_cell.angle_gamma   90.00
#
_symmetry.space_group_name_H-M   'P 1'
#
loop_
_entity.id
_entity.type
_entity.pdbx_description
1 polymer ?
#
loop_
_entity_poly.entity_id
_entity_poly.type
_entity_poly.pdbx_seq_one_letter_code
_entity_poly.pdbx_strand_id
1 'polypeptide(L)'
;SSVNISNLPTAIPQITKPGITQPEERSLARLWHEEIKCLFLRNRNPSDATIESLIFKIFNYVLYSNEAEEVICHSKWVLTDFRSKFNKRQMTALTNLEIEEFISLEVAEKILNRYLKGTNINKLKRCGIMERLALMVREAFKVHYISYSTKELDNITVDCMVLSRSGKNIASKLSLVE
;
A
#
# COMPACT_ATOMS: atom_id res chain seq x y z
N SER A 1 -8.15 36.70 -7.01
CA SER A 1 -8.98 36.15 -5.92
C SER A 1 -9.33 34.72 -6.23
N SER A 2 -8.87 33.83 -5.34
CA SER A 2 -9.40 32.50 -4.97
C SER A 2 -9.85 31.53 -6.07
N VAL A 3 -9.01 30.51 -6.28
CA VAL A 3 -9.38 29.22 -6.90
C VAL A 3 -10.39 28.53 -5.99
N ASN A 4 -11.61 28.30 -6.48
CA ASN A 4 -12.63 27.54 -5.78
C ASN A 4 -12.42 26.05 -6.07
N ILE A 5 -11.81 25.33 -5.11
CA ILE A 5 -11.68 23.88 -5.12
C ILE A 5 -12.90 23.31 -4.38
N SER A 6 -13.96 23.00 -5.10
CA SER A 6 -15.01 22.13 -4.59
C SER A 6 -15.65 21.36 -5.74
N ASN A 7 -15.85 20.06 -5.51
CA ASN A 7 -16.55 19.07 -6.34
C ASN A 7 -15.66 18.17 -7.22
N LEU A 8 -15.03 17.19 -6.56
CA LEU A 8 -14.61 15.94 -7.19
C LEU A 8 -15.88 15.10 -7.47
N PRO A 9 -16.20 14.72 -8.72
CA PRO A 9 -17.33 13.85 -8.97
C PRO A 9 -16.97 12.40 -8.61
N THR A 10 -17.69 11.83 -7.66
CA THR A 10 -17.70 10.38 -7.35
C THR A 10 -18.64 9.64 -8.33
N ALA A 11 -18.63 10.02 -9.61
CA ALA A 11 -19.53 9.44 -10.59
C ALA A 11 -18.85 8.23 -11.26
N ILE A 12 -19.37 7.04 -10.96
CA ILE A 12 -19.16 5.85 -11.81
C ILE A 12 -19.82 6.17 -13.16
N PRO A 13 -19.16 5.99 -14.32
CA PRO A 13 -19.77 6.19 -15.62
C PRO A 13 -21.03 5.33 -15.76
N GLN A 14 -22.15 5.93 -16.19
CA GLN A 14 -23.40 5.21 -16.45
C GLN A 14 -23.26 4.41 -17.75
N ILE A 15 -23.18 3.09 -17.66
CA ILE A 15 -23.04 2.19 -18.81
C ILE A 15 -24.44 1.98 -19.41
N THR A 16 -24.69 2.55 -20.59
CA THR A 16 -25.94 2.27 -21.33
C THR A 16 -25.68 1.17 -22.35
N LYS A 17 -26.14 -0.07 -22.09
CA LYS A 17 -26.19 -1.17 -23.08
C LYS A 17 -27.48 -2.01 -22.93
N PRO A 18 -27.95 -2.66 -24.01
CA PRO A 18 -29.10 -3.54 -23.98
C PRO A 18 -28.72 -4.90 -23.37
N GLY A 19 -29.49 -5.36 -22.38
CA GLY A 19 -29.45 -6.74 -21.87
C GLY A 19 -28.90 -6.98 -20.47
N ILE A 20 -28.40 -5.95 -19.76
CA ILE A 20 -28.03 -6.04 -18.34
C ILE A 20 -28.98 -5.14 -17.56
N THR A 21 -29.67 -5.67 -16.55
CA THR A 21 -30.57 -4.85 -15.74
C THR A 21 -29.74 -3.94 -14.81
N GLN A 22 -30.15 -2.68 -14.58
CA GLN A 22 -29.45 -1.75 -13.66
C GLN A 22 -29.02 -2.35 -12.29
N PRO A 23 -29.78 -3.27 -11.66
CA PRO A 23 -29.37 -3.92 -10.42
C PRO A 23 -28.12 -4.80 -10.56
N GLU A 24 -27.92 -5.44 -11.71
CA GLU A 24 -26.76 -6.29 -12.00
C GLU A 24 -25.50 -5.45 -12.18
N GLU A 25 -25.59 -4.33 -12.90
CA GLU A 25 -24.47 -3.41 -13.12
C GLU A 25 -23.94 -2.84 -11.80
N ARG A 26 -24.82 -2.41 -10.89
CA ARG A 26 -24.43 -1.96 -9.55
C ARG A 26 -23.78 -3.06 -8.72
N SER A 27 -24.24 -4.30 -8.90
CA SER A 27 -23.69 -5.46 -8.21
C SER A 27 -22.28 -5.81 -8.72
N LEU A 28 -22.05 -5.69 -10.03
CA LEU A 28 -20.74 -5.87 -10.66
C LEU A 28 -19.77 -4.76 -10.28
N ALA A 29 -20.20 -3.49 -10.25
CA ALA A 29 -19.38 -2.37 -9.82
C ALA A 29 -18.91 -2.52 -8.36
N ARG A 30 -19.82 -2.94 -7.48
CA ARG A 30 -19.47 -3.26 -6.08
C ARG A 30 -18.46 -4.40 -6.00
N LEU A 31 -18.70 -5.48 -6.73
CA LEU A 31 -17.80 -6.62 -6.78
C LEU A 31 -16.41 -6.23 -7.29
N TRP A 32 -16.33 -5.48 -8.40
CA TRP A 32 -15.08 -4.95 -8.93
C TRP A 32 -14.30 -4.16 -7.89
N HIS A 33 -14.96 -3.23 -7.20
CA HIS A 33 -14.30 -2.41 -6.20
C HIS A 33 -13.85 -3.21 -4.96
N GLU A 34 -14.53 -4.31 -4.63
CA GLU A 34 -14.09 -5.23 -3.58
C GLU A 34 -12.91 -6.09 -4.02
N GLU A 35 -12.96 -6.68 -5.21
CA GLU A 35 -11.92 -7.55 -5.73
C GLU A 35 -10.63 -6.77 -6.07
N ILE A 36 -10.72 -5.54 -6.58
CA ILE A 36 -9.54 -4.70 -6.85
C ILE A 36 -8.83 -4.31 -5.54
N LYS A 37 -9.57 -4.13 -4.44
CA LYS A 37 -8.99 -3.93 -3.10
C LYS A 37 -8.30 -5.18 -2.60
N CYS A 38 -8.92 -6.34 -2.78
CA CYS A 38 -8.32 -7.62 -2.40
C CYS A 38 -7.02 -7.87 -3.19
N LEU A 39 -7.03 -7.55 -4.49
CA LEU A 39 -5.84 -7.62 -5.34
C LEU A 39 -4.74 -6.68 -4.82
N PHE A 40 -5.06 -5.40 -4.56
CA PHE A 40 -4.10 -4.43 -4.02
C PHE A 40 -3.49 -4.87 -2.68
N LEU A 41 -4.28 -5.54 -1.83
CA LEU A 41 -3.80 -6.01 -0.53
C LEU A 41 -2.81 -7.17 -0.65
N ARG A 42 -2.88 -7.96 -1.73
CA ARG A 42 -1.99 -9.10 -2.01
C ARG A 42 -0.76 -8.72 -2.81
N ASN A 43 -0.94 -7.86 -3.81
CA ASN A 43 0.12 -7.35 -4.66
C ASN A 43 -0.10 -5.86 -4.89
N ARG A 44 0.82 -5.02 -4.42
CA ARG A 44 0.71 -3.56 -4.51
C ARG A 44 0.97 -3.03 -5.93
N ASN A 45 1.60 -3.83 -6.78
CA ASN A 45 1.96 -3.47 -8.15
C ASN A 45 1.63 -4.62 -9.12
N PRO A 46 0.34 -4.98 -9.26
CA PRO A 46 -0.06 -6.07 -10.16
C PRO A 46 0.26 -5.71 -11.61
N SER A 47 0.66 -6.71 -12.39
CA SER A 47 0.89 -6.53 -13.83
C SER A 47 -0.39 -6.21 -14.59
N ASP A 48 -0.28 -5.55 -15.74
CA ASP A 48 -1.42 -5.22 -16.59
C ASP A 48 -2.25 -6.46 -16.95
N ALA A 49 -1.61 -7.58 -17.27
CA ALA A 49 -2.27 -8.85 -17.55
C ALA A 49 -3.10 -9.37 -16.35
N THR A 50 -2.65 -9.11 -15.13
CA THR A 50 -3.38 -9.49 -13.90
C THR A 50 -4.65 -8.64 -13.75
N ILE A 51 -4.55 -7.34 -14.03
CA ILE A 51 -5.67 -6.38 -13.99
C ILE A 51 -6.70 -6.73 -15.07
N GLU A 52 -6.24 -6.99 -16.29
CA GLU A 52 -7.09 -7.42 -17.41
C GLU A 52 -7.81 -8.73 -17.10
N SER A 53 -7.11 -9.73 -16.55
CA SER A 53 -7.72 -11.01 -16.15
C SER A 53 -8.79 -10.83 -15.08
N LEU A 54 -8.59 -9.91 -14.13
CA LEU A 54 -9.61 -9.58 -13.12
C LEU A 54 -10.87 -8.99 -13.77
N ILE A 55 -10.69 -7.98 -14.64
CA ILE A 55 -11.79 -7.29 -15.30
C ILE A 55 -12.56 -8.25 -16.21
N PHE A 56 -11.85 -9.10 -16.96
CA PHE A 56 -12.44 -10.16 -17.76
C PHE A 56 -13.30 -11.11 -16.91
N LYS A 57 -12.79 -11.58 -15.75
CA LYS A 57 -13.55 -12.49 -14.88
C LYS A 57 -14.79 -11.86 -14.25
N ILE A 58 -14.83 -10.53 -14.07
CA ILE A 58 -15.97 -9.83 -13.45
C ILE A 58 -17.01 -9.43 -14.48
N PHE A 59 -16.58 -8.80 -15.57
CA PHE A 59 -17.47 -8.18 -16.55
C PHE A 59 -17.60 -8.97 -17.86
N ASN A 60 -16.74 -9.97 -18.08
CA ASN A 60 -16.68 -10.77 -19.29
C ASN A 60 -16.53 -9.93 -20.57
N TYR A 61 -15.79 -8.81 -20.48
CA TYR A 61 -15.54 -7.95 -21.63
C TYR A 61 -14.61 -8.60 -22.65
N VAL A 62 -14.83 -8.33 -23.93
CA VAL A 62 -13.82 -8.61 -24.96
C VAL A 62 -12.68 -7.62 -24.77
N LEU A 63 -11.45 -8.13 -24.59
CA LEU A 63 -10.25 -7.29 -24.49
C LEU A 63 -10.20 -6.35 -25.71
N TYR A 64 -9.80 -5.09 -25.50
CA TYR A 64 -9.74 -4.01 -26.51
C TYR A 64 -11.09 -3.39 -26.96
N SER A 65 -12.19 -3.58 -26.22
CA SER A 65 -13.35 -2.70 -26.37
C SER A 65 -13.10 -1.36 -25.66
N ASN A 66 -13.69 -0.26 -26.16
CA ASN A 66 -13.57 1.06 -25.52
C ASN A 66 -13.99 1.02 -24.04
N GLU A 67 -14.99 0.20 -23.72
CA GLU A 67 -15.47 0.02 -22.34
C GLU A 67 -14.48 -0.77 -21.48
N ALA A 68 -13.81 -1.78 -22.03
CA ALA A 68 -12.75 -2.50 -21.34
C ALA A 68 -11.56 -1.57 -21.03
N GLU A 69 -11.18 -0.72 -22.00
CA GLU A 69 -10.09 0.24 -21.84
C GLU A 69 -10.38 1.28 -20.75
N GLU A 70 -11.61 1.79 -20.68
CA GLU A 70 -12.03 2.73 -19.63
C GLU A 70 -11.95 2.08 -18.24
N VAL A 71 -12.45 0.85 -18.09
CA VAL A 71 -12.42 0.12 -16.82
C VAL A 71 -11.00 -0.27 -16.42
N ILE A 72 -10.12 -0.62 -17.37
CA ILE A 72 -8.70 -0.87 -17.12
C ILE A 72 -8.01 0.42 -16.64
N CYS A 73 -8.21 1.53 -17.34
CA CYS A 73 -7.64 2.83 -16.97
C CYS A 73 -8.09 3.25 -15.56
N HIS A 74 -9.40 3.12 -15.27
CA HIS A 74 -9.92 3.43 -13.96
C HIS A 74 -9.36 2.52 -12.86
N SER A 75 -9.20 1.22 -13.14
CA SER A 75 -8.58 0.26 -12.22
C SER A 75 -7.13 0.62 -11.90
N LYS A 76 -6.34 1.00 -12.90
CA LYS A 76 -4.95 1.48 -12.71
C LYS A 76 -4.90 2.75 -11.86
N TRP A 77 -5.82 3.68 -12.09
CA TRP A 77 -5.94 4.89 -11.29
C TRP A 77 -6.28 4.57 -9.81
N VAL A 78 -7.25 3.69 -9.56
CA VAL A 78 -7.62 3.26 -8.19
C VAL A 78 -6.44 2.61 -7.46
N LEU A 79 -5.69 1.73 -8.15
CA LEU A 79 -4.48 1.13 -7.58
C LEU A 79 -3.41 2.17 -7.24
N THR A 80 -3.23 3.16 -8.10
CA THR A 80 -2.29 4.27 -7.87
C THR A 80 -2.71 5.13 -6.67
N ASP A 81 -4.01 5.42 -6.54
CA ASP A 81 -4.56 6.15 -5.40
C ASP A 81 -4.39 5.36 -4.09
N PHE A 82 -4.71 4.06 -4.08
CA PHE A 82 -4.49 3.20 -2.92
C PHE A 82 -3.02 3.13 -2.52
N ARG A 83 -2.10 3.00 -3.47
CA ARG A 83 -0.66 3.03 -3.22
C ARG A 83 -0.23 4.36 -2.61
N SER A 84 -0.69 5.47 -3.16
CA SER A 84 -0.37 6.81 -2.67
C SER A 84 -0.87 7.04 -1.25
N LYS A 85 -2.12 6.64 -0.96
CA LYS A 85 -2.72 6.71 0.38
C LYS A 85 -2.02 5.78 1.37
N PHE A 86 -1.66 4.57 0.94
CA PHE A 86 -0.94 3.61 1.77
C PHE A 86 0.45 4.14 2.13
N ASN A 87 1.21 4.62 1.16
CA ASN A 87 2.53 5.21 1.38
C ASN A 87 2.46 6.43 2.29
N LYS A 88 1.48 7.32 2.08
CA LYS A 88 1.24 8.45 2.97
C LYS A 88 0.97 7.99 4.40
N ARG A 89 0.13 6.96 4.58
CA ARG A 89 -0.18 6.39 5.91
C ARG A 89 1.04 5.76 6.56
N GLN A 90 1.83 4.98 5.84
CA GLN A 90 3.08 4.41 6.37
C GLN A 90 4.09 5.50 6.78
N MET A 91 4.24 6.55 5.96
CA MET A 91 5.09 7.70 6.30
C MET A 91 4.56 8.51 7.50
N THR A 92 3.24 8.58 7.69
CA THR A 92 2.64 9.28 8.83
C THR A 92 2.54 8.43 10.10
N ALA A 93 2.65 7.11 10.00
CA ALA A 93 2.45 6.17 11.12
C ALA A 93 3.73 5.88 11.92
N LEU A 94 4.83 6.56 11.61
CA LEU A 94 6.03 6.53 12.42
C LEU A 94 6.46 7.96 12.68
N THR A 95 5.81 8.59 13.65
CA THR A 95 6.20 9.93 14.09
C THR A 95 7.58 9.88 14.73
N ASN A 96 8.37 10.96 14.59
CA ASN A 96 9.67 11.04 15.25
C ASN A 96 9.55 10.75 16.76
N LEU A 97 8.42 11.11 17.38
CA LEU A 97 8.13 10.84 18.78
C LEU A 97 8.06 9.33 19.09
N GLU A 98 7.30 8.56 18.30
CA GLU A 98 7.19 7.10 18.47
C GLU A 98 8.55 6.40 18.27
N ILE A 99 9.40 6.90 17.36
CA ILE A 99 10.76 6.38 17.16
C ILE A 99 11.65 6.72 18.34
N GLU A 100 11.52 7.92 18.90
CA GLU A 100 12.30 8.34 20.05
C GLU A 100 11.91 7.59 21.33
N GLU A 101 10.62 7.26 21.48
CA GLU A 101 10.10 6.40 22.54
C GLU A 101 10.56 4.94 22.36
N PHE A 102 10.43 4.40 21.14
CA PHE A 102 10.80 3.02 20.83
C PHE A 102 12.32 2.80 20.89
N ILE A 103 13.10 3.72 20.32
CA ILE A 103 14.56 3.78 20.41
C ILE A 103 14.93 4.87 21.40
N SER A 104 14.64 4.60 22.67
CA SER A 104 15.14 5.44 23.76
C SER A 104 16.67 5.43 23.81
N LEU A 105 17.25 6.39 24.53
CA LEU A 105 18.71 6.45 24.74
C LEU A 105 19.24 5.14 25.33
N GLU A 106 18.49 4.53 26.26
CA GLU A 106 18.86 3.24 26.88
C GLU A 106 18.85 2.08 25.88
N VAL A 107 17.85 2.04 24.98
CA VAL A 107 17.76 1.02 23.93
C VAL A 107 18.92 1.18 22.94
N ALA A 108 19.20 2.41 22.51
CA ALA A 108 20.34 2.71 21.64
C ALA A 108 21.67 2.31 22.29
N GLU A 109 21.85 2.61 23.59
CA GLU A 109 23.01 2.15 24.37
C GLU A 109 23.14 0.63 24.36
N LYS A 110 22.06 -0.12 24.61
CA LYS A 110 22.09 -1.59 24.60
C LYS A 110 22.45 -2.15 23.23
N ILE A 111 21.91 -1.56 22.15
CA ILE A 111 22.25 -1.95 20.77
C ILE A 111 23.75 -1.71 20.53
N LEU A 112 24.24 -0.53 20.88
CA LEU A 112 25.62 -0.12 20.65
C LEU A 112 26.62 -0.83 21.57
N ASN A 113 26.23 -1.27 22.75
CA ASN A 113 27.08 -2.04 23.68
C ASN A 113 27.65 -3.31 23.06
N ARG A 114 26.94 -3.91 22.11
CA ARG A 114 27.43 -5.07 21.37
C ARG A 114 28.61 -4.72 20.46
N TYR A 115 28.65 -3.49 19.95
CA TYR A 115 29.67 -3.00 19.01
C TYR A 115 30.78 -2.19 19.69
N LEU A 116 30.48 -1.55 20.81
CA LEU A 116 31.39 -0.69 21.57
C LEU A 116 32.16 -1.46 22.66
N LYS A 117 32.25 -2.78 22.56
CA LYS A 117 32.89 -3.64 23.57
C LYS A 117 34.36 -3.22 23.75
N GLY A 118 34.72 -2.77 24.96
CA GLY A 118 36.05 -2.21 25.26
C GLY A 118 36.15 -0.68 25.26
N THR A 119 35.06 0.03 24.94
CA THR A 119 35.00 1.50 24.97
C THR A 119 34.56 2.00 26.35
N ASN A 120 35.12 3.11 26.83
CA ASN A 120 34.69 3.73 28.07
C ASN A 120 33.36 4.49 27.87
N ILE A 121 32.26 3.78 28.08
CA ILE A 121 30.89 4.30 27.92
C ILE A 121 30.64 5.52 28.81
N ASN A 122 31.21 5.53 30.03
CA ASN A 122 31.05 6.66 30.95
C ASN A 122 31.69 7.94 30.39
N LYS A 123 32.79 7.82 29.64
CA LYS A 123 33.42 8.94 28.94
C LYS A 123 32.54 9.43 27.78
N LEU A 124 31.97 8.51 27.00
CA LEU A 124 31.06 8.86 25.91
C LEU A 124 29.83 9.64 26.38
N LYS A 125 29.24 9.21 27.51
CA LYS A 125 28.12 9.92 28.16
C LYS A 125 28.54 11.32 28.64
N ARG A 126 29.67 11.44 29.34
CA ARG A 126 30.16 12.75 29.81
C ARG A 126 30.46 13.74 28.68
N CYS A 127 30.83 13.24 27.50
CA CYS A 127 31.14 14.07 26.34
C CYS A 127 29.93 14.36 25.43
N GLY A 128 28.72 13.89 25.77
CA GLY A 128 27.53 14.10 24.94
C GLY A 128 27.55 13.34 23.60
N ILE A 129 28.42 12.34 23.47
CA ILE A 129 28.61 11.57 22.23
C ILE A 129 27.54 10.48 22.13
N MET A 130 27.05 9.98 23.27
CA MET A 130 26.07 8.90 23.31
C MET A 130 24.73 9.32 22.70
N GLU A 131 24.33 10.57 22.91
CA GLU A 131 23.13 11.19 22.37
C GLU A 131 23.21 11.31 20.85
N ARG A 132 24.39 11.67 20.32
CA ARG A 132 24.65 11.69 18.87
C ARG A 132 24.60 10.30 18.26
N LEU A 133 25.10 9.30 18.97
CA LEU A 133 25.02 7.90 18.53
C LEU A 133 23.57 7.37 18.57
N ALA A 134 22.79 7.74 19.58
CA ALA A 134 21.37 7.39 19.64
C ALA A 134 20.57 8.06 18.51
N LEU A 135 20.86 9.33 18.20
CA LEU A 135 20.32 9.99 17.01
C LEU A 135 20.71 9.25 15.72
N MET A 136 21.97 8.84 15.58
CA MET A 136 22.41 8.04 14.43
C MET A 136 21.61 6.72 14.31
N VAL A 137 21.38 6.01 15.42
CA VAL A 137 20.58 4.77 15.42
C VAL A 137 19.13 5.04 15.03
N ARG A 138 18.54 6.13 15.54
CA ARG A 138 17.17 6.57 15.19
C ARG A 138 17.06 6.93 13.71
N GLU A 139 18.02 7.68 13.17
CA GLU A 139 18.06 8.05 11.76
C GLU A 139 18.29 6.83 10.86
N ALA A 140 19.18 5.90 11.25
CA ALA A 140 19.36 4.64 10.53
C ALA A 140 18.09 3.78 10.54
N PHE A 141 17.37 3.74 11.67
CA PHE A 141 16.08 3.06 11.79
C PHE A 141 15.00 3.75 10.93
N LYS A 142 14.93 5.09 10.91
CA LYS A 142 14.03 5.84 10.02
C LYS A 142 14.31 5.51 8.57
N VAL A 143 15.57 5.55 8.16
CA VAL A 143 15.97 5.20 6.79
C VAL A 143 15.56 3.78 6.47
N HIS A 144 15.85 2.82 7.35
CA HIS A 144 15.47 1.42 7.15
C HIS A 144 13.95 1.19 7.14
N TYR A 145 13.21 1.90 7.99
CA TYR A 145 11.75 1.78 8.10
C TYR A 145 11.04 2.41 6.90
N ILE A 146 11.47 3.61 6.51
CA ILE A 146 11.01 4.30 5.28
C ILE A 146 11.46 3.52 4.05
N SER A 147 12.63 2.86 4.11
CA SER A 147 13.17 2.01 3.04
C SER A 147 12.76 0.54 3.14
N TYR A 148 11.76 0.16 3.95
CA TYR A 148 11.05 -1.10 3.68
C TYR A 148 10.40 -0.90 2.32
N SER A 149 11.17 -1.30 1.31
CA SER A 149 10.77 -1.44 -0.06
C SER A 149 9.45 -2.18 -0.05
N THR A 150 8.45 -1.64 -0.73
CA THR A 150 7.14 -2.30 -0.85
C THR A 150 7.29 -3.77 -1.20
N LYS A 151 8.37 -4.17 -1.91
CA LYS A 151 8.74 -5.55 -2.23
C LYS A 151 8.77 -6.52 -1.04
N GLU A 152 9.29 -6.11 0.11
CA GLU A 152 9.42 -7.02 1.26
C GLU A 152 8.06 -7.22 1.95
N LEU A 153 7.25 -6.15 1.99
CA LEU A 153 5.85 -6.24 2.41
C LEU A 153 4.99 -6.98 1.38
N ASP A 154 5.24 -6.78 0.08
CA ASP A 154 4.60 -7.47 -1.04
C ASP A 154 4.82 -8.99 -0.88
N ASN A 155 6.04 -9.42 -0.60
CA ASN A 155 6.38 -10.82 -0.30
C ASN A 155 5.61 -11.37 0.91
N ILE A 156 5.48 -10.60 1.98
CA ILE A 156 4.71 -11.03 3.17
C ILE A 156 3.22 -11.14 2.85
N THR A 157 2.69 -10.27 1.98
CA THR A 157 1.26 -10.23 1.64
C THR A 157 0.86 -11.13 0.48
N VAL A 158 1.80 -11.69 -0.27
CA VAL A 158 1.51 -12.49 -1.48
C VAL A 158 0.66 -13.72 -1.16
N ASP A 159 0.92 -14.34 -0.01
CA ASP A 159 0.22 -15.54 0.49
C ASP A 159 -0.92 -15.24 1.46
N CYS A 160 -1.21 -13.96 1.72
CA CYS A 160 -2.34 -13.58 2.56
C CYS A 160 -3.66 -13.98 1.89
N MET A 161 -4.38 -14.89 2.54
CA MET A 161 -5.75 -15.28 2.19
C MET A 161 -6.72 -14.14 2.55
N VAL A 162 -6.77 -13.12 1.69
CA VAL A 162 -7.72 -12.01 1.80
C VAL A 162 -9.00 -12.38 1.07
N LEU A 163 -10.07 -12.64 1.83
CA LEU A 163 -11.38 -12.94 1.28
C LEU A 163 -12.16 -11.66 0.96
N SER A 164 -12.77 -11.65 -0.23
CA SER A 164 -13.72 -10.63 -0.63
C SER A 164 -15.00 -10.69 0.21
N ARG A 165 -15.59 -9.53 0.54
CA ARG A 165 -16.84 -9.46 1.32
C ARG A 165 -18.02 -10.06 0.57
N SER A 166 -17.99 -10.01 -0.76
CA SER A 166 -18.94 -10.69 -1.64
C SER A 166 -18.85 -12.23 -1.60
N GLY A 167 -17.79 -12.80 -1.00
CA GLY A 167 -17.54 -14.24 -0.99
C GLY A 167 -17.02 -14.84 -2.31
N LYS A 168 -16.90 -14.05 -3.39
CA LYS A 168 -16.50 -14.56 -4.72
C LYS A 168 -14.98 -14.84 -4.85
N ASN A 169 -14.16 -14.15 -4.07
CA ASN A 169 -12.70 -14.35 -3.95
C ASN A 169 -11.97 -14.54 -5.30
N ILE A 170 -12.31 -13.72 -6.29
CA ILE A 170 -11.80 -13.82 -7.66
C ILE A 170 -10.32 -13.45 -7.70
N ALA A 171 -9.93 -12.43 -6.94
CA ALA A 171 -8.56 -11.96 -6.82
C ALA A 171 -7.58 -13.07 -6.37
N SER A 172 -8.05 -14.05 -5.58
CA SER A 172 -7.19 -15.16 -5.15
C SER A 172 -6.77 -16.13 -6.23
N LYS A 173 -7.56 -16.22 -7.30
CA LYS A 173 -7.34 -17.12 -8.43
C LYS A 173 -6.54 -16.46 -9.54
N LEU A 174 -5.95 -15.30 -9.30
CA LEU A 174 -5.11 -14.60 -10.25
C LEU A 174 -3.67 -15.04 -10.05
N SER A 175 -2.99 -15.35 -11.15
CA SER A 175 -1.55 -15.56 -11.15
C SER A 175 -0.90 -14.20 -10.97
N LEU A 176 -0.25 -13.99 -9.83
CA LEU A 176 0.56 -12.80 -9.57
C LEU A 176 1.92 -13.07 -10.25
N VAL A 177 2.09 -12.57 -11.47
CA VAL A 177 3.42 -12.63 -12.13
C VAL A 177 4.26 -11.49 -11.55
N GLU A 178 5.39 -11.82 -10.94
CA GLU A 178 6.42 -10.88 -10.45
C GLU A 178 7.20 -10.21 -11.57
#